data_AF-A0A1V9Z616-F1
#
_entry.id   AF-A0A1V9Z616-F1
#
_cell.length_a   1.000
_cell.length_b   1.000
_cell.length_c   1.000
_cell.angle_alpha   90.00
_cell.angle_beta   90.00
_cell.angle_gamma   90.00
#
_symmetry.space_group_name_H-M   'P 1'
#
loop_
_entity.id
_entity.type
_entity.pdbx_description
1 polymer ?
#
loop_
_entity_poly.entity_id
_entity_poly.type
_entity_poly.pdbx_seq_one_letter_code
_entity_poly.pdbx_strand_id
1 'polypeptide(L)'
;MDNVGYNRASVVVSAAFMINLIAMPLKAYMSEDSPFSIMHYALASADGLPRANHTNTVTYAAMLATRFANATDLYTYNATLKADVIRSVFATSIPGCSEAIITQVTGSMYTPSDVTDQLTVFLCGNKTIPIARVGASFMLTAPTAIYGIWSTPGDLTAPWPPDPTKVTITFMYAAINYSALWITLKFCLRLCVSLLIAGEAYRLYYRHVHELRRLLRRYPLHPQPTAAVRYEIILGEPTTLISSHPIVILAFIVDFWASIEVVGQAILRVSQTKSLHYFILGAIFLSRSVWFSYGTLTALNAVLHRCKARPIFRPSNTTVVAVTSFVYAGVATMVQNTSIVMLHLYSKLLIVGMTPNAYREYFDTQSFPSSVIYSLILCAMPFATSIPRAIVKHIYLRLHPEAKYVKPPVGGPRDLRFRFMAWYGNFKTQFVGKNVLGGSIYKLFAMDPRFRSVMTIGQNGTDCFVFGFDAKNGLVEVTRVSLLSRVNLRLLGIHLGSKAVLPRGPLHLSPNLAVGRVHLPEGSTGLSLDFGAENSPWLA
;
A
#
# COMPACT_ATOMS: atom_id res chain seq x y z
N MET A 1 28.24 -19.87 25.86
CA MET A 1 26.99 -19.66 26.63
C MET A 1 25.92 -20.58 26.06
N ASP A 2 25.55 -21.64 26.77
CA ASP A 2 24.63 -22.66 26.23
C ASP A 2 23.16 -22.23 26.23
N ASN A 3 22.82 -21.19 27.03
CA ASN A 3 21.46 -20.73 27.23
C ASN A 3 21.13 -19.48 26.39
N VAL A 4 21.04 -19.64 25.06
CA VAL A 4 20.55 -18.61 24.13
C VAL A 4 19.23 -19.05 23.48
N GLY A 5 18.15 -18.33 23.81
CA GLY A 5 16.79 -18.61 23.37
C GLY A 5 16.16 -17.48 22.55
N TYR A 6 15.03 -17.77 21.90
CA TYR A 6 14.17 -16.77 21.28
C TYR A 6 13.00 -16.46 22.20
N ASN A 7 12.60 -15.19 22.26
CA ASN A 7 11.37 -14.81 22.93
C ASN A 7 10.16 -15.31 22.12
N ARG A 8 9.33 -16.18 22.72
CA ARG A 8 8.20 -16.81 22.04
C ARG A 8 7.19 -15.80 21.47
N ALA A 9 6.86 -14.76 22.22
CA ALA A 9 5.91 -13.74 21.77
C ALA A 9 6.45 -12.99 20.54
N SER A 10 7.74 -12.64 20.54
CA SER A 10 8.37 -11.99 19.39
C SER A 10 8.38 -12.85 18.14
N VAL A 11 8.60 -14.17 18.29
CA VAL A 11 8.55 -15.14 17.18
C VAL A 11 7.15 -15.21 16.60
N VAL A 12 6.11 -15.33 17.44
CA VAL A 12 4.71 -15.38 16.98
C VAL A 12 4.32 -14.12 16.23
N VAL A 13 4.66 -12.94 16.76
CA VAL A 13 4.33 -11.65 16.11
C VAL A 13 5.10 -11.50 14.79
N SER A 14 6.41 -11.82 14.77
CA SER A 14 7.21 -11.78 13.53
C SER A 14 6.66 -12.76 12.48
N ALA A 15 6.26 -13.97 12.88
CA ALA A 15 5.66 -14.97 12.01
C ALA A 15 4.30 -14.49 11.45
N ALA A 16 3.46 -13.85 12.27
CA ALA A 16 2.20 -13.29 11.82
C ALA A 16 2.39 -12.20 10.75
N PHE A 17 3.34 -11.27 10.96
CA PHE A 17 3.69 -10.28 9.93
C PHE A 17 4.22 -10.94 8.65
N MET A 18 5.00 -12.00 8.79
CA MET A 18 5.54 -12.75 7.66
C MET A 18 4.43 -13.45 6.85
N ILE A 19 3.52 -14.15 7.52
CA ILE A 19 2.36 -14.80 6.89
C ILE A 19 1.50 -13.75 6.16
N ASN A 20 1.24 -12.62 6.82
CA ASN A 20 0.51 -11.52 6.20
C ASN A 20 1.21 -11.02 4.91
N LEU A 21 2.54 -10.87 4.91
CA LEU A 21 3.29 -10.49 3.71
C LEU A 21 3.21 -11.53 2.59
N ILE A 22 3.34 -12.82 2.92
CA ILE A 22 3.22 -13.91 1.94
C ILE A 22 1.81 -13.93 1.35
N ALA A 23 0.78 -13.65 2.15
CA ALA A 23 -0.61 -13.68 1.70
C ALA A 23 -1.05 -12.42 0.91
N MET A 24 -0.25 -11.34 0.90
CA MET A 24 -0.62 -10.08 0.23
C MET A 24 -0.99 -10.24 -1.26
N PRO A 25 -0.26 -11.01 -2.10
CA PRO A 25 -0.66 -11.21 -3.49
C PRO A 25 -2.01 -11.92 -3.63
N LEU A 26 -2.33 -12.84 -2.70
CA LEU A 26 -3.54 -13.65 -2.74
C LEU A 26 -4.78 -12.90 -2.24
N LYS A 27 -4.59 -11.79 -1.52
CA LYS A 27 -5.66 -10.90 -1.05
C LYS A 27 -6.59 -10.42 -2.18
N ALA A 28 -6.05 -10.36 -3.41
CA ALA A 28 -6.80 -10.03 -4.62
C ALA A 28 -8.08 -10.87 -4.81
N TYR A 29 -8.02 -12.17 -4.47
CA TYR A 29 -9.12 -13.13 -4.65
C TYR A 29 -10.29 -12.97 -3.69
N MET A 30 -10.23 -11.98 -2.77
CA MET A 30 -11.43 -11.56 -2.04
C MET A 30 -12.43 -10.88 -2.97
N SER A 31 -11.95 -10.22 -4.03
CA SER A 31 -12.79 -9.49 -5.01
C SER A 31 -12.67 -10.02 -6.44
N GLU A 32 -11.54 -10.65 -6.79
CA GLU A 32 -11.31 -11.28 -8.09
C GLU A 32 -11.77 -12.74 -8.13
N ASP A 33 -12.04 -13.24 -9.33
CA ASP A 33 -12.40 -14.63 -9.54
C ASP A 33 -11.28 -15.59 -9.18
N SER A 34 -11.68 -16.68 -8.54
CA SER A 34 -10.81 -17.81 -8.32
C SER A 34 -10.56 -18.54 -9.64
N PRO A 35 -9.34 -19.02 -9.91
CA PRO A 35 -9.11 -19.93 -11.04
C PRO A 35 -9.92 -21.23 -10.93
N PHE A 36 -10.44 -21.55 -9.74
CA PHE A 36 -11.24 -22.75 -9.47
C PHE A 36 -12.75 -22.52 -9.59
N SER A 37 -13.20 -21.27 -9.77
CA SER A 37 -14.63 -21.00 -9.97
C SER A 37 -14.98 -21.10 -11.45
N ILE A 38 -15.78 -22.11 -11.81
CA ILE A 38 -16.37 -22.24 -13.14
C ILE A 38 -17.56 -21.29 -13.19
N MET A 39 -17.37 -20.12 -13.77
CA MET A 39 -18.45 -19.16 -13.95
C MET A 39 -18.59 -18.81 -15.44
N HIS A 40 -19.60 -19.37 -16.08
CA HIS A 40 -19.99 -19.07 -17.45
C HIS A 40 -20.90 -17.84 -17.44
N TYR A 41 -20.43 -16.71 -17.99
CA TYR A 41 -21.23 -15.49 -18.11
C TYR A 41 -21.35 -15.09 -19.58
N ALA A 42 -22.59 -15.03 -20.07
CA ALA A 42 -22.90 -14.76 -21.48
C ALA A 42 -22.97 -13.26 -21.83
N LEU A 43 -23.07 -12.35 -20.86
CA LEU A 43 -23.25 -10.91 -21.13
C LEU A 43 -21.96 -10.07 -21.10
N ALA A 44 -20.90 -10.54 -20.43
CA ALA A 44 -19.68 -9.75 -20.15
C ALA A 44 -18.39 -10.57 -20.39
N SER A 45 -18.36 -11.39 -21.43
CA SER A 45 -17.13 -12.04 -21.90
C SER A 45 -16.39 -11.11 -22.86
N ALA A 46 -15.06 -11.09 -22.80
CA ALA A 46 -14.22 -10.27 -23.68
C ALA A 46 -14.49 -10.49 -25.18
N ASP A 47 -14.94 -11.69 -25.54
CA ASP A 47 -15.22 -12.10 -26.93
C ASP A 47 -16.68 -11.85 -27.36
N GLY A 48 -17.56 -11.48 -26.42
CA GLY A 48 -19.01 -11.37 -26.63
C GLY A 48 -19.56 -9.95 -26.58
N LEU A 49 -18.72 -8.91 -26.44
CA LEU A 49 -19.21 -7.53 -26.45
C LEU A 49 -19.78 -7.18 -27.83
N PRO A 50 -21.09 -6.90 -27.95
CA PRO A 50 -21.62 -6.33 -29.18
C PRO A 50 -20.95 -4.97 -29.40
N ARG A 51 -20.54 -4.66 -30.63
CA ARG A 51 -20.15 -3.28 -30.97
C ARG A 51 -21.32 -2.37 -30.62
N ALA A 52 -21.12 -1.51 -29.61
CA ALA A 52 -22.14 -0.62 -29.14
C ALA A 52 -22.47 0.39 -30.26
N ASN A 53 -23.70 0.34 -30.74
CA ASN A 53 -24.26 1.30 -31.69
C ASN A 53 -25.53 1.89 -31.08
N HIS A 54 -25.89 3.12 -31.46
CA HIS A 54 -26.97 3.91 -30.86
C HIS A 54 -28.24 3.08 -30.58
N THR A 55 -28.76 2.39 -31.60
CA THR A 55 -29.98 1.57 -31.50
C THR A 55 -29.84 0.35 -30.58
N ASN A 56 -28.68 -0.31 -30.61
CA ASN A 56 -28.39 -1.48 -29.77
C ASN A 56 -28.26 -1.09 -28.31
N THR A 57 -27.67 0.08 -28.02
CA THR A 57 -27.44 0.53 -26.64
C THR A 57 -28.73 0.88 -25.90
N VAL A 58 -29.68 1.51 -26.58
CA VAL A 58 -31.00 1.83 -26.00
C VAL A 58 -31.78 0.54 -25.72
N THR A 59 -31.76 -0.40 -26.67
CA THR A 59 -32.42 -1.70 -26.51
C THR A 59 -31.82 -2.50 -25.35
N TYR A 60 -30.49 -2.50 -25.25
CA TYR A 60 -29.78 -3.21 -24.19
C TYR A 60 -29.95 -2.54 -22.82
N ALA A 61 -29.97 -1.21 -22.76
CA ALA A 61 -30.32 -0.47 -21.56
C ALA A 61 -31.75 -0.80 -21.08
N ALA A 62 -32.72 -0.90 -22.00
CA ALA A 62 -34.09 -1.29 -21.66
C ALA A 62 -34.17 -2.74 -21.12
N MET A 63 -33.38 -3.66 -21.67
CA MET A 63 -33.24 -5.03 -21.17
C MET A 63 -32.66 -5.05 -19.74
N LEU A 64 -31.60 -4.27 -19.49
CA LEU A 64 -31.00 -4.15 -18.16
C LEU A 64 -31.97 -3.50 -17.16
N ALA A 65 -32.69 -2.45 -17.57
CA ALA A 65 -33.70 -1.80 -16.75
C ALA A 65 -34.80 -2.79 -16.33
N THR A 66 -35.29 -3.60 -17.27
CA THR A 66 -36.28 -4.65 -16.99
C THR A 66 -35.72 -5.71 -16.03
N ARG A 67 -34.48 -6.15 -16.23
CA ARG A 67 -33.82 -7.14 -15.36
C ARG A 67 -33.65 -6.65 -13.92
N PHE A 68 -33.40 -5.36 -13.73
CA PHE A 68 -33.17 -4.75 -12.43
C PHE A 68 -34.39 -3.99 -11.87
N ALA A 69 -35.57 -4.16 -12.46
CA ALA A 69 -36.80 -3.48 -12.04
C ALA A 69 -37.22 -3.83 -10.60
N ASN A 70 -37.00 -5.07 -10.17
CA ASN A 70 -37.42 -5.56 -8.85
C ASN A 70 -36.43 -5.26 -7.72
N ALA A 71 -35.25 -4.72 -8.02
CA ALA A 71 -34.27 -4.39 -6.99
C ALA A 71 -34.56 -3.00 -6.43
N THR A 72 -34.91 -2.92 -5.15
CA THR A 72 -35.30 -1.69 -4.46
C THR A 72 -34.15 -1.03 -3.70
N ASP A 73 -33.07 -1.76 -3.44
CA ASP A 73 -31.92 -1.22 -2.71
C ASP A 73 -31.17 -0.15 -3.52
N LEU A 74 -30.63 0.86 -2.82
CA LEU A 74 -29.75 1.88 -3.40
C LEU A 74 -28.48 1.29 -4.02
N TYR A 75 -28.02 0.16 -3.48
CA TYR A 75 -26.89 -0.59 -3.99
C TYR A 75 -27.24 -2.08 -4.03
N THR A 76 -27.02 -2.72 -5.17
CA THR A 76 -27.22 -4.14 -5.36
C THR A 76 -26.04 -4.72 -6.12
N TYR A 77 -25.45 -5.80 -5.62
CA TYR A 77 -24.45 -6.56 -6.37
C TYR A 77 -25.12 -7.77 -7.01
N ASN A 78 -25.04 -7.87 -8.34
CA ASN A 78 -25.50 -9.03 -9.08
C ASN A 78 -24.35 -9.99 -9.31
N ALA A 79 -24.30 -11.09 -8.55
CA ALA A 79 -23.26 -12.11 -8.69
C ALA A 79 -23.25 -12.74 -10.11
N THR A 80 -24.42 -12.89 -10.73
CA THR A 80 -24.56 -13.50 -12.08
C THR A 80 -24.00 -12.62 -13.20
N LEU A 81 -23.94 -11.30 -13.04
CA LEU A 81 -23.35 -10.40 -14.02
C LEU A 81 -22.03 -9.80 -13.55
N LYS A 82 -21.62 -10.12 -12.32
CA LYS A 82 -20.57 -9.41 -11.57
C LYS A 82 -20.74 -7.90 -11.67
N ALA A 83 -21.98 -7.46 -11.57
CA ALA A 83 -22.35 -6.08 -11.81
C ALA A 83 -22.68 -5.40 -10.49
N ASP A 84 -22.02 -4.28 -10.22
CA ASP A 84 -22.40 -3.35 -9.18
C ASP A 84 -23.48 -2.42 -9.76
N VAL A 85 -24.68 -2.43 -9.20
CA VAL A 85 -25.82 -1.59 -9.61
C VAL A 85 -26.12 -0.59 -8.51
N ILE A 86 -26.15 0.69 -8.86
CA ILE A 86 -26.37 1.80 -7.94
C ILE A 86 -27.52 2.66 -8.44
N ARG A 87 -28.37 3.11 -7.52
CA ARG A 87 -29.50 4.00 -7.79
C ARG A 87 -29.31 5.33 -7.09
N SER A 88 -29.54 6.40 -7.82
CA SER A 88 -29.59 7.77 -7.32
C SER A 88 -30.94 8.37 -7.67
N VAL A 89 -31.67 8.90 -6.69
CA VAL A 89 -33.03 9.42 -6.86
C VAL A 89 -33.00 10.94 -6.85
N PHE A 90 -33.63 11.56 -7.83
CA PHE A 90 -33.69 13.01 -8.03
C PHE A 90 -35.13 13.47 -8.25
N ALA A 91 -35.39 14.78 -8.11
CA ALA A 91 -36.62 15.38 -8.62
C ALA A 91 -36.59 15.42 -10.16
N THR A 92 -37.75 15.34 -10.80
CA THR A 92 -37.88 15.41 -12.28
C THR A 92 -37.46 16.76 -12.87
N SER A 93 -37.55 17.84 -12.08
CA SER A 93 -36.99 19.13 -12.41
C SER A 93 -36.43 19.77 -11.15
N ILE A 94 -35.14 20.11 -11.17
CA ILE A 94 -34.44 20.71 -10.04
C ILE A 94 -34.41 22.23 -10.23
N PRO A 95 -35.05 23.03 -9.35
CA PRO A 95 -34.99 24.49 -9.43
C PRO A 95 -33.55 24.98 -9.20
N GLY A 96 -33.06 25.92 -10.03
CA GLY A 96 -31.69 26.42 -9.91
C GLY A 96 -30.61 25.39 -10.27
N CYS A 97 -30.95 24.43 -11.14
CA CYS A 97 -30.07 23.35 -11.56
C CYS A 97 -28.72 23.89 -12.10
N SER A 98 -27.63 23.31 -11.58
CA SER A 98 -26.25 23.60 -11.97
C SER A 98 -25.60 22.32 -12.48
N GLU A 99 -24.58 22.46 -13.33
CA GLU A 99 -23.72 21.36 -13.77
C GLU A 99 -23.14 20.54 -12.60
N ALA A 100 -23.00 21.15 -11.42
CA ALA A 100 -22.59 20.46 -10.20
C ALA A 100 -23.53 19.30 -9.79
N ILE A 101 -24.77 19.22 -10.31
CA ILE A 101 -25.69 18.12 -10.03
C ILE A 101 -25.10 16.76 -10.41
N ILE A 102 -24.23 16.72 -11.42
CA ILE A 102 -23.60 15.50 -11.88
C ILE A 102 -22.67 14.87 -10.83
N THR A 103 -22.17 15.66 -9.86
CA THR A 103 -21.38 15.14 -8.73
C THR A 103 -22.21 14.31 -7.75
N GLN A 104 -23.54 14.44 -7.78
CA GLN A 104 -24.47 13.65 -6.98
C GLN A 104 -24.93 12.37 -7.69
N VAL A 105 -24.74 12.30 -9.02
CA VAL A 105 -25.06 11.11 -9.80
C VAL A 105 -23.93 10.10 -9.63
N THR A 106 -24.21 9.02 -8.91
CA THR A 106 -23.19 7.99 -8.68
C THR A 106 -22.86 7.27 -9.98
N GLY A 107 -21.58 7.15 -10.31
CA GLY A 107 -21.12 6.53 -11.54
C GLY A 107 -20.72 7.51 -12.66
N SER A 108 -21.00 8.81 -12.51
CA SER A 108 -20.69 9.81 -13.54
C SER A 108 -19.19 9.94 -13.87
N MET A 109 -18.30 9.60 -12.93
CA MET A 109 -16.85 9.55 -13.20
C MET A 109 -16.45 8.46 -14.22
N TYR A 110 -17.32 7.46 -14.45
CA TYR A 110 -17.09 6.33 -15.35
C TYR A 110 -17.76 6.53 -16.71
N THR A 111 -18.52 7.60 -16.88
CA THR A 111 -19.23 7.90 -18.13
C THR A 111 -18.48 8.94 -18.94
N PRO A 112 -18.54 8.87 -20.28
CA PRO A 112 -17.95 9.88 -21.16
C PRO A 112 -18.67 11.23 -21.03
N SER A 113 -18.03 12.30 -21.50
CA SER A 113 -18.50 13.67 -21.30
C SER A 113 -19.87 13.96 -21.94
N ASP A 114 -20.18 13.34 -23.08
CA ASP A 114 -21.49 13.49 -23.74
C ASP A 114 -22.64 12.98 -22.87
N VAL A 115 -22.41 11.92 -22.09
CA VAL A 115 -23.41 11.37 -21.17
C VAL A 115 -23.61 12.29 -19.97
N THR A 116 -22.54 12.88 -19.43
CA THR A 116 -22.63 13.83 -18.30
C THR A 116 -23.38 15.10 -18.70
N ASP A 117 -23.18 15.58 -19.92
CA ASP A 117 -23.87 16.75 -20.47
C ASP A 117 -25.36 16.45 -20.66
N GLN A 118 -25.69 15.28 -21.23
CA GLN A 118 -27.07 14.84 -21.41
C GLN A 118 -27.81 14.66 -20.08
N LEU A 119 -27.16 14.07 -19.07
CA LEU A 119 -27.71 13.91 -17.71
C LEU A 119 -28.02 15.24 -17.07
N THR A 120 -27.12 16.22 -17.20
CA THR A 120 -27.33 17.56 -16.66
C THR A 120 -28.54 18.20 -17.31
N VAL A 121 -28.62 18.21 -18.64
CA VAL A 121 -29.76 18.79 -19.38
C VAL A 121 -31.09 18.11 -19.01
N PHE A 122 -31.08 16.78 -18.84
CA PHE A 122 -32.27 16.02 -18.42
C PHE A 122 -32.71 16.35 -16.99
N LEU A 123 -31.80 16.34 -16.01
CA LEU A 123 -32.12 16.62 -14.61
C LEU A 123 -32.52 18.08 -14.37
N CYS A 124 -32.04 19.00 -15.21
CA CYS A 124 -32.46 20.40 -15.20
C CYS A 124 -33.84 20.63 -15.84
N GLY A 125 -34.51 19.61 -16.38
CA GLY A 125 -35.83 19.72 -16.99
C GLY A 125 -35.85 20.25 -18.43
N ASN A 126 -34.68 20.41 -19.06
CA ASN A 126 -34.56 20.91 -20.43
C ASN A 126 -34.78 19.80 -21.49
N LYS A 127 -34.86 18.54 -21.07
CA LYS A 127 -35.09 17.38 -21.95
C LYS A 127 -35.98 16.36 -21.24
N THR A 128 -37.06 15.94 -21.90
CA THR A 128 -38.03 14.95 -21.38
C THR A 128 -37.74 13.52 -21.81
N ILE A 129 -36.83 13.33 -22.78
CA ILE A 129 -36.48 12.01 -23.30
C ILE A 129 -35.65 11.26 -22.24
N PRO A 130 -36.07 10.04 -21.84
CA PRO A 130 -35.31 9.20 -20.92
C PRO A 130 -33.88 8.97 -21.40
N ILE A 131 -32.95 8.92 -20.45
CA ILE A 131 -31.55 8.63 -20.73
C ILE A 131 -31.36 7.13 -20.67
N ALA A 132 -30.66 6.59 -21.67
CA ALA A 132 -30.31 5.19 -21.75
C ALA A 132 -29.02 5.05 -22.52
N ARG A 133 -27.94 4.59 -21.86
CA ARG A 133 -26.63 4.38 -22.47
C ARG A 133 -26.01 3.11 -21.90
N VAL A 134 -25.43 2.30 -22.78
CA VAL A 134 -24.53 1.22 -22.40
C VAL A 134 -23.29 1.34 -23.24
N GLY A 135 -22.14 1.17 -22.61
CA GLY A 135 -20.84 1.31 -23.25
C GLY A 135 -19.82 0.33 -22.70
N ALA A 136 -18.69 0.26 -23.38
CA ALA A 136 -17.57 -0.58 -23.02
C ALA A 136 -16.37 0.27 -22.62
N SER A 137 -15.64 -0.20 -21.61
CA SER A 137 -14.38 0.40 -21.19
C SER A 137 -13.23 -0.51 -21.57
N PHE A 138 -12.17 0.09 -22.10
CA PHE A 138 -10.97 -0.57 -22.56
C PHE A 138 -9.75 -0.05 -21.80
N MET A 139 -8.74 -0.89 -21.65
CA MET A 139 -7.40 -0.53 -21.23
C MET A 139 -6.48 -0.86 -22.38
N LEU A 140 -6.04 0.18 -23.09
CA LEU A 140 -5.42 0.05 -24.42
C LEU A 140 -6.38 -0.70 -25.34
N THR A 141 -6.06 -1.95 -25.70
CA THR A 141 -6.87 -2.82 -26.57
C THR A 141 -7.70 -3.85 -25.82
N ALA A 142 -7.47 -4.04 -24.52
CA ALA A 142 -8.15 -5.07 -23.73
C ALA A 142 -9.45 -4.51 -23.11
N PRO A 143 -10.60 -5.17 -23.25
CA PRO A 143 -11.83 -4.74 -22.59
C PRO A 143 -11.72 -4.98 -21.08
N THR A 144 -12.17 -4.02 -20.27
CA THR A 144 -12.07 -4.05 -18.80
C THR A 144 -13.42 -4.05 -18.11
N ALA A 145 -14.40 -3.32 -18.63
CA ALA A 145 -15.74 -3.27 -18.05
C ALA A 145 -16.83 -2.93 -19.06
N ILE A 146 -18.06 -3.29 -18.73
CA ILE A 146 -19.28 -2.75 -19.35
C ILE A 146 -19.90 -1.80 -18.33
N TYR A 147 -20.22 -0.59 -18.76
CA TYR A 147 -20.97 0.36 -17.94
C TYR A 147 -22.35 0.61 -18.58
N GLY A 148 -23.35 0.84 -17.73
CA GLY A 148 -24.69 1.18 -18.16
C GLY A 148 -25.25 2.29 -17.29
N ILE A 149 -25.98 3.22 -17.90
CA ILE A 149 -26.72 4.25 -17.19
C ILE A 149 -28.08 4.45 -17.85
N TRP A 150 -29.13 4.45 -17.05
CA TRP A 150 -30.47 4.72 -17.53
C TRP A 150 -31.32 5.46 -16.50
N SER A 151 -32.30 6.22 -16.97
CA SER A 151 -33.31 6.85 -16.14
C SER A 151 -34.59 6.03 -16.12
N THR A 152 -35.23 5.96 -14.96
CA THR A 152 -36.55 5.35 -14.78
C THR A 152 -37.45 6.34 -14.07
N PRO A 153 -38.66 6.62 -14.60
CA PRO A 153 -39.62 7.47 -13.92
C PRO A 153 -39.98 6.89 -12.55
N GLY A 154 -40.08 7.76 -11.55
CA GLY A 154 -40.44 7.36 -10.20
C GLY A 154 -39.26 7.09 -9.27
N ASP A 155 -39.59 6.98 -7.98
CA ASP A 155 -38.68 6.51 -6.93
C ASP A 155 -38.76 4.99 -6.81
N LEU A 156 -37.79 4.27 -7.41
CA LEU A 156 -37.73 2.81 -7.35
C LEU A 156 -37.26 2.27 -6.00
N THR A 157 -36.81 3.15 -5.10
CA THR A 157 -36.32 2.76 -3.77
C THR A 157 -37.40 2.85 -2.70
N ALA A 158 -38.52 3.50 -3.02
CA ALA A 158 -39.67 3.63 -2.14
C ALA A 158 -40.72 2.52 -2.41
N PRO A 159 -41.58 2.20 -1.42
CA PRO A 159 -42.73 1.32 -1.62
C PRO A 159 -43.65 1.84 -2.73
N TRP A 160 -44.28 0.92 -3.48
CA TRP A 160 -45.24 1.25 -4.53
C TRP A 160 -46.47 1.99 -3.98
N PRO A 161 -47.05 2.98 -4.70
CA PRO A 161 -46.69 3.45 -6.04
C PRO A 161 -45.51 4.43 -6.08
N PRO A 162 -44.65 4.37 -7.11
CA PRO A 162 -43.52 5.26 -7.25
C PRO A 162 -43.98 6.71 -7.49
N ASP A 163 -43.36 7.65 -6.77
CA ASP A 163 -43.67 9.08 -6.84
C ASP A 163 -43.36 9.67 -8.23
N PRO A 164 -44.37 10.15 -8.99
CA PRO A 164 -44.17 10.65 -10.35
C PRO A 164 -43.36 11.95 -10.43
N THR A 165 -43.13 12.64 -9.29
CA THR A 165 -42.30 13.84 -9.22
C THR A 165 -40.81 13.54 -9.12
N LYS A 166 -40.44 12.25 -9.05
CA LYS A 166 -39.06 11.78 -8.93
C LYS A 166 -38.63 10.99 -10.15
N VAL A 167 -37.31 10.94 -10.34
CA VAL A 167 -36.65 10.11 -11.34
C VAL A 167 -35.50 9.36 -10.68
N THR A 168 -35.41 8.07 -10.97
CA THR A 168 -34.30 7.22 -10.52
C THR A 168 -33.28 7.07 -11.65
N ILE A 169 -32.05 7.52 -11.41
CA ILE A 169 -30.91 7.24 -12.28
C ILE A 169 -30.23 5.99 -11.77
N THR A 170 -30.16 4.96 -12.60
CA THR A 170 -29.47 3.71 -12.29
C THR A 170 -28.17 3.63 -13.06
N PHE A 171 -27.07 3.39 -12.36
CA PHE A 171 -25.76 3.12 -12.93
C PHE A 171 -25.36 1.67 -12.67
N MET A 172 -24.77 1.03 -13.66
CA MET A 172 -24.25 -0.32 -13.61
C MET A 172 -22.78 -0.33 -14.02
N TYR A 173 -21.95 -1.04 -13.27
CA TYR A 173 -20.59 -1.38 -13.65
C TYR A 173 -20.37 -2.89 -13.55
N ALA A 174 -20.10 -3.54 -14.68
CA ALA A 174 -19.80 -4.97 -14.76
C ALA A 174 -18.36 -5.18 -15.21
N ALA A 175 -17.54 -5.83 -14.37
CA ALA A 175 -16.17 -6.19 -14.73
C ALA A 175 -16.16 -7.33 -15.78
N ILE A 176 -15.25 -7.24 -16.75
CA ILE A 176 -15.11 -8.27 -17.79
C ILE A 176 -14.53 -9.55 -17.21
N ASN A 177 -15.11 -10.68 -17.64
CA ASN A 177 -14.55 -11.99 -17.35
C ASN A 177 -13.49 -12.35 -18.40
N TYR A 178 -12.27 -12.61 -17.96
CA TYR A 178 -11.17 -13.04 -18.81
C TYR A 178 -11.12 -14.56 -18.97
N SER A 179 -10.34 -15.02 -19.96
CA SER A 179 -10.15 -16.45 -20.21
C SER A 179 -9.56 -17.18 -19.00
N ALA A 180 -9.89 -18.46 -18.86
CA ALA A 180 -9.34 -19.31 -17.80
C ALA A 180 -7.80 -19.35 -17.82
N LEU A 181 -7.19 -19.23 -19.01
CA LEU A 181 -5.75 -19.12 -19.19
C LEU A 181 -5.18 -17.89 -18.47
N TRP A 182 -5.78 -16.71 -18.68
CA TRP A 182 -5.32 -15.47 -18.05
C TRP A 182 -5.49 -15.52 -16.53
N ILE A 183 -6.63 -15.98 -16.04
CA ILE A 183 -6.90 -16.09 -14.60
C ILE A 183 -5.91 -17.06 -13.93
N THR A 184 -5.64 -18.21 -14.57
CA THR A 184 -4.67 -19.19 -14.09
C THR A 184 -3.25 -18.65 -14.12
N LEU A 185 -2.87 -17.92 -15.18
CA LEU A 185 -1.56 -17.28 -15.27
C LEU A 185 -1.37 -16.24 -14.16
N LYS A 186 -2.37 -15.37 -13.91
CA LYS A 186 -2.37 -14.42 -12.79
C LYS A 186 -2.18 -15.14 -11.45
N PHE A 187 -2.87 -16.26 -11.25
CA PHE A 187 -2.74 -17.07 -10.03
C PHE A 187 -1.33 -17.64 -9.85
N CYS A 188 -0.77 -18.28 -10.88
CA CYS A 188 0.60 -18.80 -10.85
C CYS A 188 1.61 -17.68 -10.57
N LEU A 189 1.45 -16.51 -11.21
CA LEU A 189 2.30 -15.34 -10.97
C LEU A 189 2.22 -14.90 -9.49
N ARG A 190 1.02 -14.80 -8.91
CA ARG A 190 0.83 -14.42 -7.50
C ARG A 190 1.42 -15.44 -6.53
N LEU A 191 1.34 -16.73 -6.84
CA LEU A 191 2.02 -17.77 -6.06
C LEU A 191 3.54 -17.62 -6.14
N CYS A 192 4.09 -17.40 -7.34
CA CYS A 192 5.52 -17.13 -7.53
C CYS A 192 5.98 -15.90 -6.73
N VAL A 193 5.21 -14.81 -6.74
CA VAL A 193 5.50 -13.61 -5.93
C VAL A 193 5.44 -13.92 -4.43
N SER A 194 4.47 -14.73 -3.99
CA SER A 194 4.34 -15.15 -2.59
C SER A 194 5.56 -15.97 -2.14
N LEU A 195 6.02 -16.91 -2.99
CA LEU A 195 7.24 -17.69 -2.75
C LEU A 195 8.51 -16.81 -2.78
N LEU A 196 8.58 -15.84 -3.69
CA LEU A 196 9.66 -14.86 -3.75
C LEU A 196 9.75 -14.06 -2.45
N ILE A 197 8.61 -13.57 -1.93
CA ILE A 197 8.55 -12.87 -0.64
C ILE A 197 9.04 -13.78 0.50
N ALA A 198 8.61 -15.04 0.52
CA ALA A 198 9.06 -16.02 1.51
C ALA A 198 10.59 -16.22 1.46
N GLY A 199 11.13 -16.46 0.27
CA GLY A 199 12.56 -16.66 0.03
C GLY A 199 13.38 -15.42 0.41
N GLU A 200 12.96 -14.24 -0.01
CA GLU A 200 13.67 -12.99 0.30
C GLU A 200 13.62 -12.64 1.78
N ALA A 201 12.49 -12.84 2.47
CA ALA A 201 12.43 -12.59 3.90
C ALA A 201 13.30 -13.57 4.69
N TYR A 202 13.35 -14.84 4.26
CA TYR A 202 14.27 -15.80 4.86
C TYR A 202 15.73 -15.39 4.64
N ARG A 203 16.10 -15.09 3.38
CA ARG A 203 17.46 -14.73 2.98
C ARG A 203 17.96 -13.44 3.63
N LEU A 204 17.12 -12.40 3.67
CA LEU A 204 17.48 -11.05 4.11
C LEU A 204 17.30 -10.82 5.62
N TYR A 205 16.51 -11.66 6.31
CA TYR A 205 16.19 -11.48 7.72
C TYR A 205 16.41 -12.74 8.56
N TYR A 206 15.59 -13.77 8.40
CA TYR A 206 15.57 -14.91 9.33
C TYR A 206 16.87 -15.71 9.35
N ARG A 207 17.55 -15.84 8.20
CA ARG A 207 18.89 -16.44 8.14
C ARG A 207 19.88 -15.70 9.04
N HIS A 208 19.84 -14.37 9.04
CA HIS A 208 20.71 -13.56 9.90
C HIS A 208 20.32 -13.64 11.38
N VAL A 209 19.02 -13.78 11.69
CA VAL A 209 18.57 -14.02 13.08
C VAL A 209 19.07 -15.36 13.61
N HIS A 210 19.10 -16.40 12.76
CA HIS A 210 19.68 -17.69 13.13
C HIS A 210 21.18 -17.57 13.38
N GLU A 211 21.88 -16.82 12.53
CA GLU A 211 23.30 -16.53 12.67
C GLU A 211 23.61 -15.78 13.98
N LEU A 212 22.80 -14.78 14.35
CA LEU A 212 22.95 -14.07 15.63
C LEU A 212 22.92 -15.02 16.82
N ARG A 213 21.97 -15.96 16.84
CA ARG A 213 21.87 -16.95 17.91
C ARG A 213 23.09 -17.86 17.96
N ARG A 214 23.60 -18.27 16.80
CA ARG A 214 24.82 -19.09 16.70
C ARG A 214 26.02 -18.35 17.27
N LEU A 215 26.19 -17.07 16.91
CA LEU A 215 27.31 -16.26 17.38
C LEU A 215 27.23 -15.96 18.87
N LEU A 216 26.04 -15.63 19.41
CA LEU A 216 25.84 -15.39 20.85
C LEU A 216 26.11 -16.62 21.73
N ARG A 217 26.03 -17.83 21.17
CA ARG A 217 26.41 -19.06 21.89
C ARG A 217 27.93 -19.20 22.03
N ARG A 218 28.67 -18.73 21.03
CA ARG A 218 30.13 -18.91 20.91
C ARG A 218 30.93 -17.72 21.43
N TYR A 219 30.42 -16.52 21.27
CA TYR A 219 31.13 -15.27 21.55
C TYR A 219 30.34 -14.39 22.52
N PRO A 220 31.02 -13.66 23.43
CA PRO A 220 30.36 -12.67 24.28
C PRO A 220 29.80 -11.50 23.45
N LEU A 221 28.74 -10.89 23.96
CA LEU A 221 28.13 -9.69 23.37
C LEU A 221 28.91 -8.41 23.68
N HIS A 222 29.52 -8.37 24.88
CA HIS A 222 30.31 -7.25 25.37
C HIS A 222 31.75 -7.68 25.72
N PRO A 223 32.77 -6.81 25.50
CA PRO A 223 34.16 -7.12 25.81
C PRO A 223 34.41 -7.15 27.32
N GLN A 224 33.66 -6.35 28.06
CA GLN A 224 33.66 -6.41 29.52
C GLN A 224 32.70 -7.52 29.95
N PRO A 225 33.10 -8.39 30.90
CA PRO A 225 32.23 -9.43 31.42
C PRO A 225 31.01 -8.79 32.08
N THR A 226 29.84 -9.14 31.59
CA THR A 226 28.55 -8.75 32.18
C THR A 226 28.07 -9.85 33.11
N ALA A 227 27.18 -9.53 34.06
CA ALA A 227 26.56 -10.52 34.93
C ALA A 227 25.57 -11.45 34.18
N ALA A 228 25.45 -11.31 32.85
CA ALA A 228 24.53 -12.08 32.03
C ALA A 228 25.03 -13.50 31.83
N VAL A 229 24.21 -14.48 32.21
CA VAL A 229 24.46 -15.92 32.01
C VAL A 229 23.54 -16.53 30.95
N ARG A 230 22.43 -15.85 30.62
CA ARG A 230 21.42 -16.27 29.64
C ARG A 230 21.07 -15.11 28.72
N TYR A 231 20.97 -15.40 27.42
CA TYR A 231 20.49 -14.42 26.43
C TYR A 231 19.13 -14.82 25.85
N GLU A 232 18.26 -13.84 25.68
CA GLU A 232 16.99 -13.97 24.98
C GLU A 232 16.90 -12.97 23.84
N ILE A 233 16.68 -13.47 22.62
CA ILE A 233 16.59 -12.64 21.43
C ILE A 233 15.11 -12.31 21.18
N ILE A 234 14.81 -11.02 21.17
CA ILE A 234 13.53 -10.46 20.72
C ILE A 234 13.68 -10.13 19.24
N LEU A 235 12.90 -10.82 18.42
CA LEU A 235 12.88 -10.61 16.98
C LEU A 235 12.20 -9.28 16.63
N GLY A 236 12.75 -8.60 15.63
CA GLY A 236 12.04 -7.63 14.82
C GLY A 236 11.19 -8.32 13.75
N GLU A 237 11.09 -7.72 12.57
CA GLU A 237 10.26 -8.23 11.47
C GLU A 237 10.81 -7.82 10.07
N PRO A 238 10.52 -8.59 9.00
CA PRO A 238 11.14 -8.37 7.68
C PRO A 238 10.41 -7.38 6.76
N THR A 239 9.25 -6.82 7.12
CA THR A 239 8.40 -5.99 6.24
C THR A 239 9.18 -4.83 5.63
N THR A 240 10.05 -4.17 6.39
CA THR A 240 10.81 -3.02 5.86
C THR A 240 11.86 -3.41 4.82
N LEU A 241 12.29 -4.68 4.77
CA LEU A 241 13.19 -5.20 3.74
C LEU A 241 12.37 -5.48 2.47
N ILE A 242 11.27 -6.23 2.62
CA ILE A 242 10.38 -6.61 1.51
C ILE A 242 9.72 -5.39 0.87
N SER A 243 9.21 -4.44 1.68
CA SER A 243 8.59 -3.20 1.20
C SER A 243 9.58 -2.25 0.50
N SER A 244 10.88 -2.53 0.59
CA SER A 244 11.93 -1.78 -0.13
C SER A 244 12.55 -2.58 -1.28
N HIS A 245 12.10 -3.81 -1.52
CA HIS A 245 12.66 -4.69 -2.54
C HIS A 245 12.09 -4.34 -3.93
N PRO A 246 12.92 -3.88 -4.89
CA PRO A 246 12.43 -3.29 -6.14
C PRO A 246 11.62 -4.28 -6.99
N ILE A 247 12.02 -5.54 -7.05
CA ILE A 247 11.32 -6.58 -7.83
C ILE A 247 9.94 -6.87 -7.22
N VAL A 248 9.84 -6.92 -5.89
CA VAL A 248 8.57 -7.21 -5.21
C VAL A 248 7.59 -6.05 -5.43
N ILE A 249 8.07 -4.82 -5.27
CA ILE A 249 7.27 -3.62 -5.52
C ILE A 249 6.77 -3.58 -6.97
N LEU A 250 7.66 -3.83 -7.93
CA LEU A 250 7.29 -3.85 -9.36
C LEU A 250 6.23 -4.92 -9.63
N ALA A 251 6.39 -6.12 -9.07
CA ALA A 251 5.43 -7.21 -9.22
C ALA A 251 4.04 -6.81 -8.69
N PHE A 252 3.95 -6.16 -7.52
CA PHE A 252 2.67 -5.69 -6.98
C PHE A 252 2.04 -4.56 -7.80
N ILE A 253 2.83 -3.63 -8.35
CA ILE A 253 2.31 -2.56 -9.22
C ILE A 253 1.74 -3.16 -10.51
N VAL A 254 2.47 -4.07 -11.15
CA VAL A 254 2.02 -4.77 -12.35
C VAL A 254 0.77 -5.60 -12.08
N ASP A 255 0.73 -6.33 -10.96
CA ASP A 255 -0.44 -7.11 -10.53
C ASP A 255 -1.68 -6.24 -10.24
N PHE A 256 -1.49 -5.03 -9.70
CA PHE A 256 -2.57 -4.06 -9.53
C PHE A 256 -3.13 -3.59 -10.88
N TRP A 257 -2.25 -3.31 -11.86
CA TRP A 257 -2.65 -2.90 -13.21
C TRP A 257 -3.29 -4.04 -14.02
N ALA A 258 -2.84 -5.28 -13.81
CA ALA A 258 -3.42 -6.49 -14.43
C ALA A 258 -4.81 -6.86 -13.89
N SER A 259 -5.34 -6.07 -12.94
CA SER A 259 -6.63 -6.28 -12.29
C SER A 259 -7.46 -4.99 -12.28
N ILE A 260 -7.27 -4.13 -13.29
CA ILE A 260 -7.87 -2.80 -13.36
C ILE A 260 -9.40 -2.83 -13.39
N GLU A 261 -9.99 -3.90 -13.93
CA GLU A 261 -11.43 -4.17 -13.94
C GLU A 261 -12.00 -4.22 -12.51
N VAL A 262 -11.27 -4.85 -11.60
CA VAL A 262 -11.66 -4.94 -10.18
C VAL A 262 -11.26 -3.69 -9.41
N VAL A 263 -10.21 -2.98 -9.82
CA VAL A 263 -9.89 -1.64 -9.27
C VAL A 263 -11.07 -0.69 -9.51
N GLY A 264 -11.63 -0.67 -10.72
CA GLY A 264 -12.80 0.13 -11.06
C GLY A 264 -13.99 -0.18 -10.15
N GLN A 265 -14.31 -1.46 -9.93
CA GLN A 265 -15.34 -1.89 -8.98
C GLN A 265 -15.03 -1.50 -7.54
N ALA A 266 -13.79 -1.66 -7.10
CA ALA A 266 -13.39 -1.36 -5.73
C ALA A 266 -13.53 0.14 -5.41
N ILE A 267 -13.19 1.02 -6.36
CA ILE A 267 -13.42 2.48 -6.26
C ILE A 267 -14.90 2.78 -6.07
N LEU A 268 -15.77 2.14 -6.85
CA LEU A 268 -17.21 2.29 -6.76
C LEU A 268 -17.75 1.82 -5.40
N ARG A 269 -17.29 0.66 -4.92
CA ARG A 269 -17.70 0.03 -3.65
C ARG A 269 -17.29 0.84 -2.43
N VAL A 270 -16.13 1.51 -2.45
CA VAL A 270 -15.72 2.40 -1.34
C VAL A 270 -16.64 3.62 -1.21
N SER A 271 -17.40 3.98 -2.25
CA SER A 271 -18.45 5.00 -2.16
C SER A 271 -19.73 4.51 -1.47
N GLN A 272 -19.89 3.19 -1.27
CA GLN A 272 -21.14 2.57 -0.79
C GLN A 272 -21.17 2.47 0.75
N THR A 273 -21.20 3.62 1.42
CA THR A 273 -21.16 3.70 2.90
C THR A 273 -22.35 3.02 3.60
N LYS A 274 -23.48 2.84 2.90
CA LYS A 274 -24.66 2.14 3.43
C LYS A 274 -24.50 0.62 3.44
N SER A 275 -23.66 0.05 2.56
CA SER A 275 -23.41 -1.39 2.50
C SER A 275 -22.00 -1.69 3.01
N LEU A 276 -21.89 -1.82 4.34
CA LEU A 276 -20.59 -1.96 5.03
C LEU A 276 -19.76 -3.13 4.50
N HIS A 277 -20.41 -4.25 4.13
CA HIS A 277 -19.74 -5.39 3.54
C HIS A 277 -18.95 -5.01 2.27
N TYR A 278 -19.60 -4.38 1.30
CA TYR A 278 -18.96 -4.03 0.02
C TYR A 278 -17.99 -2.85 0.19
N PHE A 279 -18.29 -1.92 1.08
CA PHE A 279 -17.34 -0.88 1.48
C PHE A 279 -16.03 -1.49 1.99
N ILE A 280 -16.10 -2.42 2.95
CA ILE A 280 -14.93 -3.11 3.50
C ILE A 280 -14.21 -3.90 2.40
N LEU A 281 -14.95 -4.60 1.54
CA LEU A 281 -14.38 -5.38 0.44
C LEU A 281 -13.60 -4.50 -0.55
N GLY A 282 -14.18 -3.37 -0.96
CA GLY A 282 -13.52 -2.39 -1.82
C GLY A 282 -12.29 -1.79 -1.16
N ALA A 283 -12.37 -1.44 0.12
CA ALA A 283 -11.24 -0.89 0.88
C ALA A 283 -10.09 -1.90 1.03
N ILE A 284 -10.41 -3.16 1.34
CA ILE A 284 -9.45 -4.28 1.41
C ILE A 284 -8.72 -4.43 0.07
N PHE A 285 -9.44 -4.39 -1.05
CA PHE A 285 -8.82 -4.48 -2.37
C PHE A 285 -7.92 -3.27 -2.66
N LEU A 286 -8.43 -2.05 -2.45
CA LEU A 286 -7.69 -0.80 -2.68
C LEU A 286 -6.49 -0.61 -1.76
N SER A 287 -6.41 -1.30 -0.62
CA SER A 287 -5.21 -1.29 0.23
C SER A 287 -3.94 -1.75 -0.50
N ARG A 288 -4.07 -2.50 -1.60
CA ARG A 288 -2.96 -2.86 -2.51
C ARG A 288 -2.30 -1.63 -3.15
N SER A 289 -2.96 -0.47 -3.18
CA SER A 289 -2.38 0.79 -3.67
C SER A 289 -1.17 1.28 -2.87
N VAL A 290 -0.95 0.78 -1.65
CA VAL A 290 0.23 1.13 -0.83
C VAL A 290 1.56 0.88 -1.55
N TRP A 291 1.61 -0.07 -2.47
CA TRP A 291 2.82 -0.40 -3.22
C TRP A 291 3.30 0.74 -4.13
N PHE A 292 2.40 1.62 -4.58
CA PHE A 292 2.80 2.86 -5.27
C PHE A 292 3.58 3.78 -4.34
N SER A 293 3.11 3.96 -3.11
CA SER A 293 3.81 4.74 -2.08
C SER A 293 5.19 4.16 -1.74
N TYR A 294 5.29 2.84 -1.60
CA TYR A 294 6.59 2.18 -1.42
C TYR A 294 7.51 2.32 -2.63
N GLY A 295 6.97 2.20 -3.84
CA GLY A 295 7.69 2.42 -5.09
C GLY A 295 8.26 3.82 -5.19
N THR A 296 7.47 4.84 -4.89
CA THR A 296 7.94 6.23 -4.85
C THR A 296 9.08 6.42 -3.86
N LEU A 297 8.96 5.89 -2.63
CA LEU A 297 10.01 6.02 -1.62
C LEU A 297 11.29 5.29 -2.03
N THR A 298 11.19 4.09 -2.62
CA THR A 298 12.34 3.34 -3.11
C THR A 298 13.01 4.01 -4.31
N ALA A 299 12.22 4.52 -5.26
CA ALA A 299 12.73 5.25 -6.42
C ALA A 299 13.44 6.55 -5.99
N LEU A 300 12.82 7.31 -5.08
CA LEU A 300 13.43 8.51 -4.50
C LEU A 300 14.73 8.18 -3.77
N ASN A 301 14.81 7.06 -3.05
CA ASN A 301 16.06 6.63 -2.42
C ASN A 301 17.18 6.41 -3.45
N ALA A 302 16.87 5.77 -4.58
CA ALA A 302 17.84 5.55 -5.65
C ALA A 302 18.31 6.89 -6.25
N VAL A 303 17.39 7.83 -6.49
CA VAL A 303 17.71 9.18 -6.99
C VAL A 303 18.60 9.94 -6.00
N LEU A 304 18.25 9.95 -4.71
CA LEU A 304 19.02 10.65 -3.69
C LEU A 304 20.45 10.10 -3.56
N HIS A 305 20.63 8.77 -3.60
CA HIS A 305 21.97 8.17 -3.59
C HIS A 305 22.77 8.52 -4.86
N ARG A 306 22.13 8.48 -6.04
CA ARG A 306 22.79 8.85 -7.31
C ARG A 306 23.21 10.31 -7.32
N CYS A 307 22.36 11.21 -6.84
CA CYS A 307 22.63 12.65 -6.75
C CYS A 307 23.47 13.02 -5.52
N LYS A 308 23.85 12.06 -4.66
CA LYS A 308 24.53 12.28 -3.36
C LYS A 308 23.81 13.32 -2.47
N ALA A 309 22.51 13.47 -2.66
CA ALA A 309 21.67 14.48 -2.01
C ALA A 309 21.17 14.00 -0.65
N ARG A 310 20.84 14.94 0.23
CA ARG A 310 20.23 14.66 1.53
C ARG A 310 18.71 14.67 1.40
N PRO A 311 17.99 13.72 2.03
CA PRO A 311 16.53 13.75 2.03
C PRO A 311 16.01 14.98 2.78
N ILE A 312 14.98 15.62 2.23
CA ILE A 312 14.32 16.78 2.85
C ILE A 312 13.52 16.35 4.09
N PHE A 313 13.00 15.12 4.09
CA PHE A 313 12.16 14.58 5.15
C PHE A 313 12.79 13.37 5.86
N ARG A 314 12.33 13.10 7.09
CA ARG A 314 12.76 11.94 7.87
C ARG A 314 12.21 10.64 7.25
N PRO A 315 12.96 9.53 7.30
CA PRO A 315 12.50 8.25 6.79
C PRO A 315 11.15 7.84 7.39
N SER A 316 10.24 7.39 6.53
CA SER A 316 8.87 7.06 6.90
C SER A 316 8.76 5.63 7.40
N ASN A 317 8.08 5.41 8.53
CA ASN A 317 7.81 4.05 9.03
C ASN A 317 6.82 3.37 8.06
N THR A 318 7.12 2.16 7.62
CA THR A 318 6.29 1.38 6.67
C THR A 318 4.86 1.19 7.15
N THR A 319 4.65 0.96 8.45
CA THR A 319 3.30 0.82 9.02
C THR A 319 2.52 2.13 8.93
N VAL A 320 3.20 3.25 9.22
CA VAL A 320 2.59 4.58 9.11
C VAL A 320 2.25 4.85 7.66
N VAL A 321 3.17 4.58 6.73
CA VAL A 321 2.92 4.70 5.28
C VAL A 321 1.70 3.88 4.89
N ALA A 322 1.65 2.58 5.24
CA ALA A 322 0.52 1.72 4.92
C ALA A 322 -0.83 2.24 5.42
N VAL A 323 -0.93 2.62 6.69
CA VAL A 323 -2.16 3.19 7.27
C VAL A 323 -2.52 4.50 6.58
N THR A 324 -1.55 5.38 6.37
CA THR A 324 -1.81 6.67 5.73
C THR A 324 -2.15 6.52 4.25
N SER A 325 -1.56 5.57 3.52
CA SER A 325 -1.90 5.26 2.13
C SER A 325 -3.31 4.72 2.02
N PHE A 326 -3.72 3.85 2.95
CA PHE A 326 -5.09 3.33 3.00
C PHE A 326 -6.12 4.47 3.20
N VAL A 327 -5.90 5.33 4.20
CA VAL A 327 -6.78 6.48 4.46
C VAL A 327 -6.75 7.46 3.29
N TYR A 328 -5.56 7.77 2.77
CA TYR A 328 -5.39 8.69 1.65
C TYR A 328 -6.07 8.19 0.39
N ALA A 329 -5.95 6.91 0.04
CA ALA A 329 -6.61 6.34 -1.13
C ALA A 329 -8.14 6.51 -1.02
N GLY A 330 -8.73 6.17 0.13
CA GLY A 330 -10.17 6.36 0.36
C GLY A 330 -10.62 7.82 0.25
N VAL A 331 -9.93 8.73 0.93
CA VAL A 331 -10.25 10.18 0.88
C VAL A 331 -10.05 10.75 -0.52
N ALA A 332 -8.95 10.40 -1.17
CA ALA A 332 -8.66 10.85 -2.54
C ALA A 332 -9.74 10.34 -3.50
N THR A 333 -10.17 9.09 -3.38
CA THR A 333 -11.28 8.55 -4.19
C THR A 333 -12.58 9.30 -3.94
N MET A 334 -12.93 9.58 -2.69
CA MET A 334 -14.12 10.39 -2.38
C MET A 334 -14.05 11.79 -3.01
N VAL A 335 -12.93 12.49 -2.84
CA VAL A 335 -12.71 13.82 -3.41
C VAL A 335 -12.78 13.80 -4.93
N GLN A 336 -12.24 12.77 -5.58
CA GLN A 336 -12.32 12.60 -7.04
C GLN A 336 -13.77 12.40 -7.50
N ASN A 337 -14.60 11.71 -6.71
CA ASN A 337 -16.00 11.44 -7.05
C ASN A 337 -16.90 12.67 -6.84
N THR A 338 -16.61 13.51 -5.83
CA THR A 338 -17.45 14.67 -5.49
C THR A 338 -16.97 15.98 -6.14
N SER A 339 -15.76 16.02 -6.69
CA SER A 339 -15.21 17.23 -7.31
C SER A 339 -15.59 17.33 -8.77
N ILE A 340 -16.30 18.40 -9.14
CA ILE A 340 -16.67 18.69 -10.53
C ILE A 340 -15.45 18.81 -11.45
N VAL A 341 -14.35 19.38 -10.96
CA VAL A 341 -13.10 19.52 -11.71
C VAL A 341 -12.50 18.15 -12.03
N MET A 342 -12.49 17.24 -11.06
CA MET A 342 -12.00 15.88 -11.27
C MET A 342 -12.92 15.09 -12.18
N LEU A 343 -14.23 15.25 -12.04
CA LEU A 343 -15.20 14.59 -12.91
C LEU A 343 -15.02 14.99 -14.38
N HIS A 344 -14.86 16.28 -14.68
CA HIS A 344 -14.55 16.73 -16.05
C HIS A 344 -13.19 16.24 -16.54
N LEU A 345 -12.19 16.18 -15.67
CA LEU A 345 -10.88 15.62 -16.03
C LEU A 345 -11.04 14.15 -16.41
N TYR A 346 -11.72 13.34 -15.57
CA TYR A 346 -11.93 11.92 -15.82
C TYR A 346 -12.79 11.66 -17.07
N SER A 347 -13.90 12.37 -17.25
CA SER A 347 -14.77 12.20 -18.41
C SER A 347 -14.06 12.54 -19.73
N LYS A 348 -13.17 13.54 -19.74
CA LYS A 348 -12.31 13.85 -20.88
C LYS A 348 -11.21 12.81 -21.11
N LEU A 349 -10.60 12.29 -20.03
CA LEU A 349 -9.57 11.24 -20.15
C LEU A 349 -10.13 9.93 -20.70
N LEU A 350 -11.38 9.62 -20.36
CA LEU A 350 -12.08 8.44 -20.84
C LEU A 350 -12.33 8.44 -22.35
N ILE A 351 -12.35 9.60 -23.03
CA ILE A 351 -12.55 9.65 -24.49
C ILE A 351 -11.25 9.80 -25.28
N VAL A 352 -10.09 9.84 -24.62
CA VAL A 352 -8.79 9.97 -25.30
C VAL A 352 -8.54 8.75 -26.18
N GLY A 353 -8.34 9.00 -27.49
CA GLY A 353 -8.11 7.96 -28.49
C GLY A 353 -9.37 7.23 -28.95
N MET A 354 -10.55 7.67 -28.50
CA MET A 354 -11.84 7.14 -28.93
C MET A 354 -12.50 8.09 -29.93
N THR A 355 -13.20 7.52 -30.90
CA THR A 355 -13.91 8.30 -31.93
C THR A 355 -15.41 8.30 -31.66
N PRO A 356 -16.07 9.46 -31.71
CA PRO A 356 -17.52 9.51 -31.56
C PRO A 356 -18.23 8.90 -32.79
N ASN A 357 -19.46 8.46 -32.59
CA ASN A 357 -20.33 8.04 -33.68
C ASN A 357 -20.82 9.23 -34.53
N ALA A 358 -21.65 8.96 -35.55
CA ALA A 358 -22.28 9.98 -36.40
C ALA A 358 -23.14 11.00 -35.62
N TYR A 359 -23.65 10.61 -34.43
CA TYR A 359 -24.45 11.45 -33.54
C TYR A 359 -23.62 12.19 -32.47
N ARG A 360 -22.29 12.15 -32.56
CA ARG A 360 -21.34 12.73 -31.60
C ARG A 360 -21.38 12.10 -30.20
N GLU A 361 -21.73 10.82 -30.13
CA GLU A 361 -21.83 10.07 -28.88
C GLU A 361 -20.66 9.09 -28.75
N TYR A 362 -20.23 8.87 -27.51
CA TYR A 362 -19.17 7.93 -27.18
C TYR A 362 -19.75 6.70 -26.50
N PHE A 363 -19.46 5.51 -27.04
CA PHE A 363 -19.82 4.24 -26.42
C PHE A 363 -18.62 3.53 -25.81
N ASP A 364 -17.47 3.67 -26.45
CA ASP A 364 -16.23 3.08 -26.00
C ASP A 364 -15.40 4.12 -25.24
N THR A 365 -14.87 3.74 -24.09
CA THR A 365 -14.04 4.60 -23.24
C THR A 365 -12.67 3.97 -22.98
N GLN A 366 -11.64 4.79 -22.83
CA GLN A 366 -10.26 4.41 -22.56
C GLN A 366 -9.90 4.68 -21.09
N SER A 367 -9.66 3.62 -20.32
CA SER A 367 -9.26 3.67 -18.91
C SER A 367 -7.77 3.89 -18.69
N PHE A 368 -6.93 3.78 -19.72
CA PHE A 368 -5.47 3.90 -19.55
C PHE A 368 -5.02 5.27 -19.00
N PRO A 369 -5.40 6.42 -19.61
CA PRO A 369 -5.01 7.73 -19.09
C PRO A 369 -5.51 8.00 -17.67
N SER A 370 -6.75 7.63 -17.37
CA SER A 370 -7.35 7.79 -16.04
C SER A 370 -6.62 6.93 -14.99
N SER A 371 -6.21 5.72 -15.34
CA SER A 371 -5.43 4.81 -14.47
C SER A 371 -4.01 5.34 -14.20
N VAL A 372 -3.36 5.97 -15.20
CA VAL A 372 -2.07 6.64 -15.02
C VAL A 372 -2.19 7.77 -14.00
N ILE A 373 -3.18 8.66 -14.17
CA ILE A 373 -3.38 9.79 -13.25
C ILE A 373 -3.70 9.29 -11.84
N TYR A 374 -4.58 8.30 -11.71
CA TYR A 374 -4.89 7.71 -10.41
C TYR A 374 -3.63 7.14 -9.74
N SER A 375 -2.78 6.45 -10.49
CA SER A 375 -1.49 5.94 -10.00
C SER A 375 -0.54 7.05 -9.57
N LEU A 376 -0.48 8.17 -10.31
CA LEU A 376 0.33 9.34 -9.95
C LEU A 376 -0.15 10.00 -8.64
N ILE A 377 -1.47 10.08 -8.43
CA ILE A 377 -2.07 10.57 -7.18
C ILE A 377 -1.66 9.68 -6.00
N LEU A 378 -1.65 8.35 -6.18
CA LEU A 378 -1.18 7.40 -5.17
C LEU A 378 0.33 7.49 -4.90
N CYS A 379 1.13 7.83 -5.92
CA CYS A 379 2.56 8.11 -5.77
C CYS A 379 2.85 9.42 -5.02
N ALA A 380 1.96 10.41 -5.06
CA ALA A 380 2.14 11.68 -4.35
C ALA A 380 1.99 11.54 -2.82
N MET A 381 1.33 10.48 -2.36
CA MET A 381 0.94 10.23 -0.97
C MET A 381 2.10 10.34 0.05
N PRO A 382 3.28 9.73 -0.16
CA PRO A 382 4.36 9.81 0.83
C PRO A 382 4.85 11.24 1.05
N PHE A 383 4.79 12.08 0.02
CA PHE A 383 5.17 13.50 0.12
C PHE A 383 4.12 14.30 0.89
N ALA A 384 2.84 14.05 0.63
CA ALA A 384 1.72 14.68 1.32
C ALA A 384 1.77 14.48 2.84
N THR A 385 2.33 13.36 3.31
CA THR A 385 2.50 13.10 4.76
C THR A 385 3.87 13.45 5.31
N SER A 386 4.93 13.33 4.52
CA SER A 386 6.31 13.51 5.02
C SER A 386 6.76 14.97 5.01
N ILE A 387 6.32 15.77 4.04
CA ILE A 387 6.71 17.20 3.94
C ILE A 387 6.10 18.03 5.07
N PRO A 388 4.78 17.96 5.37
CA PRO A 388 4.21 18.74 6.47
C PRO A 388 4.84 18.39 7.81
N ARG A 389 5.15 17.11 8.06
CA ARG A 389 5.87 16.67 9.26
C ARG A 389 7.27 17.28 9.35
N ALA A 390 7.96 17.42 8.23
CA ALA A 390 9.27 18.09 8.19
C ALA A 390 9.13 19.58 8.50
N ILE A 391 8.14 20.26 7.92
CA ILE A 391 7.86 21.68 8.15
C ILE A 391 7.48 21.94 9.61
N VAL A 392 6.51 21.20 10.16
CA VAL A 392 6.07 21.33 11.56
C VAL A 392 7.24 21.12 12.52
N LYS A 393 8.09 20.11 12.26
CA LYS A 393 9.28 19.89 13.07
C LYS A 393 10.27 21.06 12.98
N HIS A 394 10.45 21.62 11.78
CA HIS A 394 11.34 22.77 11.59
C HIS A 394 10.84 24.01 12.33
N ILE A 395 9.53 24.26 12.28
CA ILE A 395 8.87 25.33 13.05
C ILE A 395 9.03 25.07 14.56
N TYR A 396 8.73 23.85 15.02
CA TYR A 396 8.87 23.47 16.42
C TYR A 396 10.31 23.67 16.94
N LEU A 397 11.33 23.27 16.17
CA LEU A 397 12.73 23.46 16.55
C LEU A 397 13.17 24.94 16.52
N ARG A 398 12.53 25.78 15.71
CA ARG A 398 12.75 27.24 15.75
C ARG A 398 12.13 27.86 16.99
N LEU A 399 10.93 27.43 17.37
CA LEU A 399 10.20 27.91 18.55
C LEU A 399 10.81 27.41 19.87
N HIS A 400 11.37 26.19 19.86
CA HIS A 400 11.95 25.56 21.04
C HIS A 400 13.40 25.12 20.73
N PRO A 401 14.37 26.06 20.73
CA PRO A 401 15.77 25.75 20.46
C PRO A 401 16.36 24.77 21.48
N GLU A 402 15.89 24.77 22.73
CA GLU A 402 16.26 23.80 23.77
C GLU A 402 15.95 22.36 23.36
N ALA A 403 14.86 22.14 22.60
CA ALA A 403 14.49 20.82 22.10
C ALA A 403 15.48 20.27 21.05
N LYS A 404 16.40 21.10 20.52
CA LYS A 404 17.50 20.67 19.65
C LYS A 404 18.56 19.88 20.44
N TYR A 405 18.73 20.19 21.72
CA TYR A 405 19.70 19.57 22.61
C TYR A 405 19.13 18.40 23.42
N VAL A 406 17.79 18.29 23.50
CA VAL A 406 17.12 17.11 24.06
C VAL A 406 17.46 15.90 23.19
N LYS A 407 18.43 15.11 23.66
CA LYS A 407 18.82 13.86 23.01
C LYS A 407 17.57 12.98 22.92
N PRO A 408 17.09 12.64 21.71
CA PRO A 408 16.03 11.66 21.57
C PRO A 408 16.46 10.40 22.33
N PRO A 409 15.62 9.77 23.19
CA PRO A 409 16.02 8.56 23.90
C PRO A 409 16.56 7.56 22.90
N VAL A 410 17.87 7.29 23.03
CA VAL A 410 18.66 6.41 22.19
C VAL A 410 18.47 5.03 22.81
N GLY A 411 17.65 4.20 22.19
CA GLY A 411 17.48 2.80 22.63
C GLY A 411 16.03 2.35 22.78
N GLY A 412 15.09 3.28 22.93
CA GLY A 412 13.67 2.94 22.97
C GLY A 412 13.12 2.55 21.58
N PRO A 413 12.29 1.50 21.49
CA PRO A 413 11.61 1.14 20.25
C PRO A 413 10.58 2.21 19.84
N ARG A 414 10.95 3.03 18.85
CA ARG A 414 10.03 4.02 18.25
C ARG A 414 9.10 3.41 17.19
N ASP A 415 9.35 2.17 16.79
CA ASP A 415 8.51 1.47 15.83
C ASP A 415 7.18 1.06 16.50
N LEU A 416 6.06 1.42 15.88
CA LEU A 416 4.72 1.04 16.33
C LEU A 416 4.58 -0.48 16.50
N ARG A 417 5.21 -1.26 15.60
CA ARG A 417 5.16 -2.73 15.63
C ARG A 417 5.88 -3.30 16.84
N PHE A 418 7.02 -2.72 17.19
CA PHE A 418 7.72 -3.14 18.39
C PHE A 418 6.99 -2.69 19.66
N ARG A 419 6.36 -1.51 19.67
CA ARG A 419 5.50 -1.09 20.78
C ARG A 419 4.32 -2.05 20.98
N PHE A 420 3.72 -2.52 19.88
CA PHE A 420 2.68 -3.55 19.92
C PHE A 420 3.23 -4.87 20.44
N MET A 421 4.39 -5.31 19.95
CA MET A 421 5.05 -6.53 20.42
C MET A 421 5.42 -6.46 21.91
N ALA A 422 5.91 -5.33 22.39
CA ALA A 422 6.24 -5.10 23.80
C ALA A 422 5.03 -5.02 24.71
N TRP A 423 3.90 -4.55 24.18
CA TRP A 423 2.61 -4.60 24.87
C TRP A 423 2.10 -6.05 24.93
N TYR A 424 2.06 -6.75 23.79
CA TYR A 424 1.58 -8.14 23.70
C TYR A 424 2.43 -9.12 24.52
N GLY A 425 3.76 -8.99 24.46
CA GLY A 425 4.69 -9.82 25.21
C GLY A 425 4.94 -9.35 26.65
N ASN A 426 4.24 -8.29 27.09
CA ASN A 426 4.30 -7.75 28.45
C ASN A 426 5.71 -7.37 28.96
N PHE A 427 6.62 -7.03 28.04
CA PHE A 427 8.01 -6.66 28.38
C PHE A 427 8.28 -5.16 28.27
N LYS A 428 7.23 -4.33 28.12
CA LYS A 428 7.35 -2.86 28.09
C LYS A 428 7.95 -2.29 29.38
N THR A 429 7.65 -2.89 30.54
CA THR A 429 8.20 -2.53 31.85
C THR A 429 9.69 -2.82 31.95
N GLN A 430 10.19 -3.80 31.19
CA GLN A 430 11.59 -4.23 31.22
C GLN A 430 12.56 -3.20 30.58
N PHE A 431 12.02 -2.25 29.80
CA PHE A 431 12.79 -1.14 29.22
C PHE A 431 12.83 0.11 30.11
N VAL A 432 11.96 0.22 31.11
CA VAL A 432 11.83 1.43 31.94
C VAL A 432 12.97 1.47 32.97
N GLY A 433 13.78 2.53 32.94
CA GLY A 433 14.89 2.73 33.88
C GLY A 433 16.17 1.93 33.59
N LYS A 434 16.23 1.21 32.46
CA LYS A 434 17.42 0.43 32.06
C LYS A 434 18.16 1.10 30.89
N ASN A 435 19.49 1.12 30.96
CA ASN A 435 20.33 1.61 29.87
C ASN A 435 20.30 0.59 28.73
N VAL A 436 19.66 0.95 27.62
CA VAL A 436 19.71 0.15 26.39
C VAL A 436 21.03 0.43 25.68
N LEU A 437 21.89 -0.59 25.61
CA LEU A 437 23.15 -0.54 24.89
C LEU A 437 22.91 -0.73 23.38
N GLY A 438 23.87 -0.25 22.59
CA GLY A 438 23.80 -0.30 21.13
C GLY A 438 22.89 0.76 20.49
N GLY A 439 22.47 0.50 19.25
CA GLY A 439 21.85 1.49 18.37
C GLY A 439 22.79 2.61 17.93
N SER A 440 24.11 2.41 18.01
CA SER A 440 25.16 3.37 17.62
C SER A 440 24.99 3.84 16.17
N ILE A 441 24.56 2.92 15.29
CA ILE A 441 24.24 3.20 13.89
C ILE A 441 23.19 4.31 13.70
N TYR A 442 22.27 4.47 14.66
CA TYR A 442 21.21 5.49 14.56
C TYR A 442 21.72 6.89 14.89
N LYS A 443 22.78 6.99 15.69
CA LYS A 443 23.52 8.23 15.89
C LYS A 443 24.26 8.59 14.60
N LEU A 444 24.91 7.62 13.94
CA LEU A 444 25.52 7.81 12.63
C LEU A 444 24.50 8.30 11.60
N PHE A 445 23.32 7.69 11.55
CA PHE A 445 22.23 8.09 10.67
C PHE A 445 21.63 9.47 11.00
N ALA A 446 21.80 9.95 12.24
CA ALA A 446 21.39 11.29 12.64
C ALA A 446 22.42 12.34 12.23
N MET A 447 23.71 11.97 12.20
CA MET A 447 24.80 12.82 11.70
C MET A 447 24.72 12.98 10.18
N ASP A 448 24.63 11.87 9.45
CA ASP A 448 24.45 11.88 8.00
C ASP A 448 23.50 10.77 7.54
N PRO A 449 22.30 11.11 7.03
CA PRO A 449 21.33 10.14 6.53
C PRO A 449 21.86 9.26 5.39
N ARG A 450 22.88 9.70 4.65
CA ARG A 450 23.43 8.96 3.51
C ARG A 450 24.01 7.60 3.90
N PHE A 451 24.42 7.43 5.15
CA PHE A 451 24.87 6.13 5.68
C PHE A 451 23.75 5.09 5.76
N ARG A 452 22.47 5.46 5.61
CA ARG A 452 21.38 4.48 5.49
C ARG A 452 21.39 3.86 4.09
N SER A 453 21.21 2.55 3.99
CA SER A 453 20.98 1.91 2.69
C SER A 453 19.65 2.38 2.07
N VAL A 454 18.64 2.67 2.89
CA VAL A 454 17.38 3.29 2.49
C VAL A 454 17.11 4.53 3.34
N MET A 455 17.22 5.71 2.73
CA MET A 455 17.08 7.02 3.39
C MET A 455 15.62 7.44 3.58
N THR A 456 14.72 6.92 2.75
CA THR A 456 13.31 7.32 2.67
C THR A 456 12.37 6.44 3.50
N ILE A 457 12.79 5.22 3.85
CA ILE A 457 12.01 4.24 4.61
C ILE A 457 12.73 3.95 5.94
N GLY A 458 11.97 3.89 7.03
CA GLY A 458 12.46 3.55 8.36
C GLY A 458 12.99 2.12 8.40
N GLN A 459 14.20 1.95 8.95
CA GLN A 459 14.90 0.66 8.97
C GLN A 459 14.78 -0.08 10.31
N ASN A 460 14.15 0.55 11.30
CA ASN A 460 14.15 0.12 12.69
C ASN A 460 13.33 -1.16 12.95
N GLY A 461 12.41 -1.52 12.05
CA GLY A 461 11.57 -2.71 12.20
C GLY A 461 12.36 -4.01 12.13
N THR A 462 13.53 -4.01 11.50
CA THR A 462 14.38 -5.21 11.35
C THR A 462 15.37 -5.40 12.49
N ASP A 463 15.40 -4.51 13.47
CA ASP A 463 16.32 -4.65 14.59
C ASP A 463 15.86 -5.75 15.53
N CYS A 464 16.82 -6.45 16.11
CA CYS A 464 16.58 -7.37 17.21
C CYS A 464 17.04 -6.73 18.52
N PHE A 465 16.48 -7.19 19.64
CA PHE A 465 16.95 -6.82 20.96
C PHE A 465 17.42 -8.08 21.68
N VAL A 466 18.62 -8.02 22.25
CA VAL A 466 19.22 -9.12 23.00
C VAL A 466 19.13 -8.77 24.48
N PHE A 467 18.36 -9.56 25.23
CA PHE A 467 18.16 -9.39 26.66
C PHE A 467 19.11 -10.32 27.40
N GLY A 468 19.97 -9.75 28.24
CA GLY A 468 20.88 -10.50 29.11
C GLY A 468 20.29 -10.65 30.50
N PHE A 469 20.18 -11.88 30.98
CA PHE A 469 19.67 -12.23 32.30
C PHE A 469 20.78 -12.79 33.18
N ASP A 470 20.78 -12.40 34.46
CA ASP A 470 21.65 -12.98 35.48
C ASP A 470 21.18 -14.39 35.93
N ALA A 471 21.94 -15.01 36.82
CA ALA A 471 21.63 -16.32 37.37
C ALA A 471 20.34 -16.37 38.21
N LYS A 472 19.87 -15.22 38.71
CA LYS A 472 18.60 -15.06 39.44
C LYS A 472 17.44 -14.70 38.50
N ASN A 473 17.65 -14.79 37.19
CA ASN A 473 16.70 -14.44 36.14
C ASN A 473 16.29 -12.95 36.13
N GLY A 474 17.12 -12.08 36.70
CA GLY A 474 16.99 -10.63 36.63
C GLY A 474 17.54 -10.10 35.31
N LEU A 475 16.82 -9.18 34.67
CA LEU A 475 17.29 -8.51 33.46
C LEU A 475 18.40 -7.51 33.81
N VAL A 476 19.62 -7.83 33.38
CA VAL A 476 20.83 -7.02 33.65
C VAL A 476 21.18 -6.10 32.50
N GLU A 477 20.96 -6.53 31.26
CA GLU A 477 21.28 -5.71 30.09
C GLU A 477 20.32 -5.90 28.93
N VAL A 478 20.20 -4.86 28.12
CA VAL A 478 19.41 -4.86 26.88
C VAL A 478 20.26 -4.24 25.79
N THR A 479 20.57 -5.01 24.76
CA THR A 479 21.38 -4.55 23.64
C THR A 479 20.58 -4.59 22.35
N ARG A 480 20.43 -3.45 21.72
CA ARG A 480 19.81 -3.35 20.39
C ARG A 480 20.84 -3.69 19.34
N VAL A 481 20.50 -4.64 18.47
CA VAL A 481 21.33 -5.03 17.33
C VAL A 481 20.61 -4.77 16.02
N SER A 482 21.35 -4.23 15.06
CA SER A 482 20.84 -3.83 13.74
C SER A 482 21.59 -4.54 12.64
N LEU A 483 20.89 -4.85 11.54
CA LEU A 483 21.49 -5.50 10.39
C LEU A 483 22.51 -4.59 9.69
N LEU A 484 23.70 -5.14 9.43
CA LEU A 484 24.77 -4.48 8.69
C LEU A 484 24.33 -4.04 7.29
N SER A 485 23.45 -4.79 6.65
CA SER A 485 22.86 -4.47 5.33
C SER A 485 22.04 -3.17 5.32
N ARG A 486 21.74 -2.60 6.50
CA ARG A 486 21.08 -1.29 6.64
C ARG A 486 22.06 -0.12 6.55
N VAL A 487 23.36 -0.38 6.62
CA VAL A 487 24.41 0.63 6.47
C VAL A 487 24.92 0.65 5.03
N ASN A 488 25.00 1.82 4.42
CA ASN A 488 25.65 2.03 3.14
C ASN A 488 27.17 2.06 3.33
N LEU A 489 27.78 0.88 3.28
CA LEU A 489 29.22 0.67 3.50
C LEU A 489 30.10 1.34 2.42
N ARG A 490 29.55 1.69 1.25
CA ARG A 490 30.32 2.39 0.21
C ARG A 490 30.79 3.78 0.65
N LEU A 491 30.03 4.45 1.52
CA LEU A 491 30.41 5.74 2.09
C LEU A 491 31.53 5.61 3.12
N LEU A 492 31.78 4.41 3.63
CA LEU A 492 32.92 4.08 4.50
C LEU A 492 34.14 3.60 3.68
N GLY A 493 34.07 3.62 2.34
CA GLY A 493 35.13 3.08 1.48
C GLY A 493 35.21 1.54 1.47
N ILE A 494 34.19 0.86 1.98
CA ILE A 494 34.14 -0.61 2.09
C ILE A 494 33.32 -1.18 0.92
N HIS A 495 33.93 -2.02 0.09
CA HIS A 495 33.29 -2.73 -1.02
C HIS A 495 33.04 -4.20 -0.65
N LEU A 496 31.80 -4.69 -0.81
CA LEU A 496 31.42 -6.10 -0.62
C LEU A 496 31.52 -6.86 -1.95
N GLY A 497 32.37 -7.89 -2.01
CA GLY A 497 32.58 -8.81 -3.15
C GLY A 497 32.85 -10.26 -2.69
N SER A 498 32.75 -11.23 -3.62
CA SER A 498 32.42 -12.66 -3.40
C SER A 498 33.35 -13.53 -2.51
N LYS A 499 34.43 -13.02 -1.92
CA LYS A 499 35.18 -13.72 -0.88
C LYS A 499 35.78 -12.67 0.07
N ALA A 500 35.37 -12.75 1.34
CA ALA A 500 35.86 -11.99 2.48
C ALA A 500 35.85 -10.45 2.33
N VAL A 501 35.22 -9.81 3.32
CA VAL A 501 35.35 -8.38 3.56
C VAL A 501 36.83 -8.11 3.88
N LEU A 502 37.58 -7.53 2.94
CA LEU A 502 38.93 -7.02 3.16
C LEU A 502 38.90 -5.50 3.06
N PRO A 503 38.94 -4.77 4.20
CA PRO A 503 39.11 -3.33 4.19
C PRO A 503 40.54 -2.99 3.75
N ARG A 504 40.70 -1.92 2.96
CA ARG A 504 42.01 -1.37 2.52
C ARG A 504 42.73 -0.55 3.61
N GLY A 505 42.47 -0.81 4.89
CA GLY A 505 43.07 -0.12 6.04
C GLY A 505 43.33 -1.06 7.21
N PRO A 506 44.10 -0.64 8.24
CA PRO A 506 44.50 -1.50 9.34
C PRO A 506 43.25 -2.01 10.09
N LEU A 507 43.08 -3.33 10.08
CA LEU A 507 41.98 -4.06 10.71
C LEU A 507 42.06 -3.96 12.24
N HIS A 508 41.03 -3.40 12.87
CA HIS A 508 40.58 -3.90 14.16
C HIS A 508 39.42 -4.87 13.90
N LEU A 509 39.74 -6.11 13.51
CA LEU A 509 38.81 -7.20 13.79
C LEU A 509 38.62 -7.19 15.31
N SER A 510 37.38 -7.23 15.78
CA SER A 510 37.08 -7.67 17.14
C SER A 510 36.77 -9.17 17.07
N PRO A 511 37.78 -10.07 16.91
CA PRO A 511 37.55 -11.50 16.67
C PRO A 511 36.79 -12.19 17.82
N ASN A 512 36.61 -11.49 18.93
CA ASN A 512 36.09 -12.03 20.18
C ASN A 512 34.65 -11.60 20.50
N LEU A 513 33.95 -10.83 19.64
CA LEU A 513 32.58 -10.35 19.93
C LEU A 513 31.55 -10.90 18.95
N ALA A 514 30.35 -11.24 19.43
CA ALA A 514 29.27 -11.81 18.61
C ALA A 514 28.73 -10.85 17.52
N VAL A 515 28.86 -9.54 17.71
CA VAL A 515 28.33 -8.49 16.83
C VAL A 515 29.36 -7.39 16.63
N GLY A 516 29.31 -6.73 15.48
CA GLY A 516 30.17 -5.59 15.17
C GLY A 516 29.73 -4.31 15.87
N ARG A 517 30.52 -3.24 15.73
CA ARG A 517 30.28 -1.95 16.41
C ARG A 517 30.64 -0.79 15.51
N VAL A 518 29.89 0.30 15.65
CA VAL A 518 30.22 1.59 15.03
C VAL A 518 30.80 2.51 16.09
N HIS A 519 32.04 2.95 15.86
CA HIS A 519 32.66 3.98 16.67
C HIS A 519 32.47 5.31 15.98
N LEU A 520 31.75 6.21 16.65
CA LEU A 520 31.55 7.57 16.16
C LEU A 520 32.83 8.38 16.41
N PRO A 521 33.14 9.37 15.56
CA PRO A 521 34.31 10.19 15.76
C PRO A 521 34.22 10.96 17.08
N GLU A 522 35.14 10.68 18.00
CA GLU A 522 35.38 11.45 19.23
C GLU A 522 36.86 11.92 19.23
N GLY A 523 37.07 13.24 19.23
CA GLY A 523 38.42 13.83 19.18
C GLY A 523 39.14 13.63 17.84
N SER A 524 40.37 13.13 17.87
CA SER A 524 41.22 12.85 16.69
C SER A 524 40.92 11.50 16.02
N THR A 525 40.04 10.69 16.60
CA THR A 525 39.69 9.38 16.05
C THR A 525 38.61 9.52 14.96
N GLY A 526 38.86 8.93 13.80
CA GLY A 526 37.91 8.90 12.69
C GLY A 526 36.75 7.94 12.93
N LEU A 527 35.70 8.06 12.10
CA LEU A 527 34.60 7.08 12.04
C LEU A 527 35.15 5.69 11.70
N SER A 528 34.97 4.69 12.58
CA SER A 528 35.41 3.31 12.34
C SER A 528 34.30 2.28 12.57
N LEU A 529 34.43 1.13 11.91
CA LEU A 529 33.50 0.02 11.98
C LEU A 529 34.28 -1.25 12.31
N ASP A 530 33.97 -1.85 13.46
CA ASP A 530 34.52 -3.15 13.85
C ASP A 530 33.55 -4.23 13.42
N PHE A 531 34.05 -5.24 12.71
CA PHE A 531 33.27 -6.43 12.40
C PHE A 531 33.24 -7.38 13.60
N GLY A 532 32.06 -7.96 13.84
CA GLY A 532 31.92 -9.04 14.80
C GLY A 532 32.56 -10.34 14.29
N ALA A 533 32.73 -11.29 15.19
CA ALA A 533 33.24 -12.63 14.92
C ALA A 533 32.51 -13.30 13.74
N GLU A 534 33.26 -14.10 12.98
CA GLU A 534 32.79 -14.81 11.79
C GLU A 534 32.09 -13.91 10.73
N ASN A 535 32.46 -12.62 10.65
CA ASN A 535 31.79 -11.62 9.79
C ASN A 535 30.31 -11.44 10.13
N SER A 536 29.99 -11.31 11.41
CA SER A 536 28.63 -11.12 11.91
C SER A 536 27.83 -10.09 11.10
N PRO A 537 26.60 -10.42 10.64
CA PRO A 537 25.76 -9.49 9.89
C PRO A 537 25.05 -8.46 10.80
N TRP A 538 25.43 -8.39 12.09
CA TRP A 538 24.79 -7.55 13.10
C TRP A 538 25.77 -6.54 13.69
N LEU A 539 25.24 -5.37 14.01
CA LEU A 539 25.95 -4.28 14.68
C LEU A 539 25.21 -3.91 15.97
N ALA A 540 25.94 -3.72 17.06
CA ALA A 540 25.44 -3.12 18.30
C ALA A 540 25.56 -1.58 18.24
#